data_AF-A0A849KS74-F1
#
_entry.id   AF-A0A849KS74-F1
#
_cell.length_a   1.000
_cell.length_b   1.000
_cell.length_c   1.000
_cell.angle_alpha   90.00
_cell.angle_beta   90.00
_cell.angle_gamma   90.00
#
_symmetry.space_group_name_H-M   'P 1'
#
loop_
_entity.id
_entity.type
_entity.pdbx_description
1 polymer ?
#
loop_
_entity_poly.entity_id
_entity_poly.type
_entity_poly.pdbx_seq_one_letter_code
_entity_poly.pdbx_strand_id
1 'polypeptide(L)'
;MKQALLGVLLVLGGREAAAEMFRCQKADGSVVFQQLECPITELAPPEVPKADAPAATVVAPVPAPPPKAPTPKAFAAPERPLAVPNPVAVAPASSQDDIKPSKRKRDVLELSAQFERCRADAPGFAEKSQEVYAAWRQRHAAVISEYQKQLMAKVRAGRRGDVTLPLSLCTEEWLRGIEPLSRMPDPRYQSVEKTWQMFMGALMTGDRVTALNCLTGRAHARWKARTEAMSDDELRRIGASIRALKVQWGDDYEKEGLVADTDNRVIGIAFRNVNEEWKITEMGGAPAAGLPLQ
;
A
#
# COMPACT_ATOMS: atom_id res chain seq x y z
N MET A 1 44.68 21.57 -31.89
CA MET A 1 45.58 20.45 -31.52
C MET A 1 46.02 20.61 -30.07
N LYS A 2 45.42 19.86 -29.14
CA LYS A 2 45.97 19.60 -27.80
C LYS A 2 45.46 18.21 -27.38
N GLN A 3 46.40 17.28 -27.28
CA GLN A 3 46.25 15.90 -26.85
C GLN A 3 46.11 15.82 -25.32
N ALA A 4 45.73 14.60 -24.88
CA ALA A 4 45.93 14.02 -23.54
C ALA A 4 44.86 14.39 -22.49
N LEU A 5 44.34 13.49 -21.66
CA LEU A 5 44.85 12.23 -21.12
C LEU A 5 43.62 11.33 -20.79
N LEU A 6 43.55 10.11 -21.31
CA LEU A 6 42.51 9.13 -20.96
C LEU A 6 43.07 8.23 -19.85
N GLY A 7 42.65 8.47 -18.60
CA GLY A 7 42.98 7.61 -17.45
C GLY A 7 41.96 6.49 -17.32
N VAL A 8 42.38 5.26 -17.62
CA VAL A 8 41.59 4.04 -17.40
C VAL A 8 41.74 3.62 -15.93
N LEU A 9 40.69 3.82 -15.13
CA LEU A 9 40.57 3.27 -13.78
C LEU A 9 39.90 1.88 -13.86
N LEU A 10 40.70 0.83 -13.69
CA LEU A 10 40.22 -0.53 -13.46
C LEU A 10 39.60 -0.60 -12.06
N VAL A 11 38.27 -0.72 -11.99
CA VAL A 11 37.57 -1.09 -10.76
C VAL A 11 37.46 -2.62 -10.72
N LEU A 12 38.22 -3.26 -9.83
CA LEU A 12 38.07 -4.68 -9.50
C LEU A 12 36.79 -4.85 -8.67
N GLY A 13 35.70 -5.22 -9.34
CA GLY A 13 34.45 -5.58 -8.69
C GLY A 13 34.55 -6.94 -8.01
N GLY A 14 34.63 -6.94 -6.67
CA GLY A 14 34.37 -8.12 -5.86
C GLY A 14 32.91 -8.55 -6.04
N ARG A 15 32.70 -9.74 -6.59
CA ARG A 15 31.39 -10.41 -6.57
C ARG A 15 31.16 -10.92 -5.15
N GLU A 16 30.44 -10.16 -4.33
CA GLU A 16 29.84 -10.71 -3.12
C GLU A 16 28.77 -11.71 -3.55
N ALA A 17 29.05 -13.00 -3.35
CA ALA A 17 28.06 -14.05 -3.51
C ALA A 17 26.94 -13.78 -2.50
N ALA A 18 25.73 -13.53 -3.00
CA ALA A 18 24.55 -13.40 -2.15
C ALA A 18 24.43 -14.69 -1.33
N ALA A 19 24.66 -14.60 -0.02
CA ALA A 19 24.57 -15.74 0.88
C ALA A 19 23.13 -16.26 0.87
N GLU A 20 22.92 -17.48 0.34
CA GLU A 20 21.64 -18.17 0.40
C GLU A 20 21.24 -18.35 1.87
N MET A 21 20.04 -17.87 2.23
CA MET A 21 19.49 -18.10 3.57
C MET A 21 18.58 -19.32 3.55
N PHE A 22 18.86 -20.28 4.44
CA PHE A 22 18.10 -21.51 4.61
C PHE A 22 16.97 -21.32 5.62
N ARG A 23 15.79 -21.83 5.29
CA ARG A 23 14.61 -21.84 6.18
C ARG A 23 14.58 -23.14 6.97
N CYS A 24 14.88 -23.06 8.27
CA CYS A 24 14.91 -24.21 9.17
C CYS A 24 13.63 -24.27 10.03
N GLN A 25 13.00 -25.44 10.07
CA GLN A 25 11.87 -25.71 10.96
C GLN A 25 12.39 -26.39 12.21
N LYS A 26 12.19 -25.77 13.37
CA LYS A 26 12.60 -26.32 14.67
C LYS A 26 11.55 -27.32 15.17
N ALA A 27 11.94 -28.18 16.11
CA ALA A 27 11.08 -29.20 16.71
C ALA A 27 9.85 -28.63 17.44
N ASP A 28 9.91 -27.37 17.88
CA ASP A 28 8.78 -26.63 18.49
C ASP A 28 7.79 -26.06 17.45
N GLY A 29 7.99 -26.34 16.16
CA GLY A 29 7.18 -25.83 15.06
C GLY A 29 7.54 -24.41 14.62
N SER A 30 8.50 -23.75 15.27
CA SER A 30 8.97 -22.42 14.88
C SER A 30 9.86 -22.46 13.62
N VAL A 31 9.88 -21.37 12.87
CA VAL A 31 10.66 -21.24 11.63
C VAL A 31 11.73 -20.18 11.81
N VAL A 32 13.00 -20.54 11.59
CA VAL A 32 14.15 -19.64 11.65
C VAL A 32 14.86 -19.59 10.30
N PHE A 33 15.39 -18.42 9.93
CA PHE A 33 16.17 -18.23 8.71
C PHE A 33 17.64 -18.02 9.11
N GLN A 34 18.56 -18.80 8.54
CA GLN A 34 19.99 -18.77 8.87
C GLN A 34 20.84 -18.96 7.60
N GLN A 35 22.04 -18.40 7.58
CA GLN A 35 22.97 -18.53 6.43
C GLN A 35 23.63 -19.91 6.33
N LEU A 36 23.61 -20.70 7.41
CA LEU A 36 24.15 -22.05 7.44
C LEU A 36 23.02 -23.06 7.19
N GLU A 37 23.32 -24.15 6.47
CA GLU A 37 22.38 -25.26 6.28
C GLU A 37 21.80 -25.74 7.61
N CYS A 38 20.53 -26.15 7.60
CA CYS A 38 19.87 -26.61 8.81
C CYS A 38 20.61 -27.84 9.36
N PRO A 39 20.99 -27.85 10.66
CA PRO A 39 21.63 -29.01 11.24
C PRO A 39 20.70 -30.21 11.06
N ILE A 40 21.14 -31.21 10.29
CA ILE A 40 20.46 -32.49 10.09
C ILE A 40 20.63 -33.28 11.38
N THR A 41 20.00 -32.83 12.46
CA THR A 41 19.85 -33.65 13.67
C THR A 41 18.66 -34.56 13.40
N GLU A 42 18.96 -35.85 13.19
CA GLU A 42 18.05 -36.99 13.12
C GLU A 42 16.60 -36.64 13.49
N LEU A 43 15.79 -36.42 12.46
CA LEU A 43 14.34 -36.39 12.55
C LEU A 43 13.89 -37.75 13.07
N ALA A 44 13.77 -37.89 14.39
CA ALA A 44 13.05 -38.99 14.99
C ALA A 44 11.65 -39.03 14.34
N PRO A 45 11.24 -40.17 13.77
CA PRO A 45 9.96 -40.26 13.08
C PRO A 45 8.82 -39.87 14.05
N PRO A 46 7.90 -38.99 13.63
CA PRO A 46 6.77 -38.61 14.46
C PRO A 46 5.95 -39.87 14.79
N GLU A 47 5.75 -40.11 16.07
CA GLU A 47 4.90 -41.19 16.58
C GLU A 47 3.46 -40.94 16.11
N VAL A 48 2.98 -41.81 15.21
CA VAL A 48 1.66 -41.70 14.58
C VAL A 48 0.59 -41.93 15.65
N PRO A 49 -0.26 -40.93 15.95
CA PRO A 49 -1.43 -41.16 16.81
C PRO A 49 -2.38 -42.11 16.09
N LYS A 50 -2.74 -43.23 16.76
CA LYS A 50 -3.77 -44.17 16.28
C LYS A 50 -5.09 -43.43 16.05
N ALA A 51 -5.61 -43.55 14.84
CA ALA A 51 -6.91 -43.03 14.45
C ALA A 51 -8.04 -43.96 14.97
N ASP A 52 -8.94 -43.40 15.78
CA ASP A 52 -10.21 -44.04 16.12
C ASP A 52 -11.26 -43.84 15.01
N ALA A 53 -12.18 -44.80 14.96
CA ALA A 53 -13.12 -45.18 13.91
C ALA A 53 -14.19 -44.13 13.52
N PRO A 54 -14.97 -44.36 12.42
CA PRO A 54 -15.67 -43.31 11.71
C PRO A 54 -17.18 -43.17 12.01
N ALA A 55 -17.66 -41.98 11.61
CA ALA A 55 -18.98 -41.65 11.04
C ALA A 55 -20.21 -41.53 11.97
N ALA A 56 -20.63 -40.27 12.18
CA ALA A 56 -22.03 -39.92 12.42
C ALA A 56 -22.53 -39.06 11.25
N THR A 57 -23.54 -39.59 10.54
CA THR A 57 -24.26 -38.93 9.45
C THR A 57 -25.03 -37.73 9.98
N VAL A 58 -24.65 -36.51 9.56
CA VAL A 58 -25.38 -35.28 9.91
C VAL A 58 -26.48 -35.05 8.88
N VAL A 59 -27.73 -35.16 9.34
CA VAL A 59 -28.95 -34.82 8.59
C VAL A 59 -29.03 -33.31 8.40
N ALA A 60 -29.25 -32.86 7.17
CA ALA A 60 -29.40 -31.45 6.83
C ALA A 60 -30.71 -30.86 7.42
N PRO A 61 -30.67 -29.67 8.06
CA PRO A 61 -31.87 -29.03 8.60
C PRO A 61 -32.71 -28.37 7.50
N VAL A 62 -34.02 -28.57 7.61
CA VAL A 62 -35.07 -27.97 6.77
C VAL A 62 -35.05 -26.43 6.94
N PRO A 63 -35.17 -25.64 5.86
CA PRO A 63 -35.19 -24.17 5.96
C PRO A 63 -36.49 -23.68 6.61
N ALA A 64 -36.35 -22.85 7.64
CA ALA A 64 -37.47 -22.15 8.27
C ALA A 64 -38.04 -21.04 7.36
N PRO A 65 -39.36 -20.79 7.40
CA PRO A 65 -39.99 -19.73 6.61
C PRO A 65 -39.54 -18.33 7.06
N PRO A 66 -39.52 -17.35 6.14
CA PRO A 66 -39.06 -16.00 6.42
C PRO A 66 -39.97 -15.27 7.43
N PRO A 67 -39.39 -14.53 8.39
CA PRO A 67 -40.17 -13.76 9.36
C PRO A 67 -40.91 -12.60 8.68
N LYS A 68 -42.16 -12.39 9.10
CA LYS A 68 -43.02 -11.28 8.64
C LYS A 68 -42.38 -9.94 8.97
N ALA A 69 -42.37 -9.05 7.97
CA ALA A 69 -41.86 -7.69 8.12
C ALA A 69 -42.65 -6.91 9.19
N PRO A 70 -41.97 -6.18 10.10
CA PRO A 70 -42.63 -5.37 11.10
C PRO A 70 -43.26 -4.12 10.47
N THR A 71 -44.50 -3.86 10.86
CA THR A 71 -45.26 -2.65 10.51
C THR A 71 -44.59 -1.40 11.12
N PRO A 72 -44.43 -0.30 10.35
CA PRO A 72 -43.85 0.93 10.87
C PRO A 72 -44.79 1.57 11.89
N LYS A 73 -44.33 1.67 13.15
CA LYS A 73 -44.98 2.49 14.18
C LYS A 73 -44.59 3.96 13.95
N ALA A 74 -45.59 4.82 13.86
CA ALA A 74 -45.41 6.27 13.81
C ALA A 74 -44.73 6.75 15.09
N PHE A 75 -43.53 7.33 14.96
CA PHE A 75 -42.84 8.00 16.06
C PHE A 75 -43.42 9.40 16.21
N ALA A 76 -44.10 9.65 17.33
CA ALA A 76 -44.37 10.99 17.81
C ALA A 76 -43.05 11.62 18.28
N ALA A 77 -42.78 12.85 17.82
CA ALA A 77 -41.59 13.60 18.18
C ALA A 77 -41.65 14.01 19.66
N PRO A 78 -40.64 13.67 20.49
CA PRO A 78 -40.54 14.23 21.82
C PRO A 78 -39.99 15.66 21.73
N GLU A 79 -40.73 16.62 22.27
CA GLU A 79 -40.26 17.98 22.54
C GLU A 79 -39.07 17.90 23.51
N ARG A 80 -37.86 18.19 23.01
CA ARG A 80 -36.66 18.30 23.84
C ARG A 80 -36.55 19.71 24.41
N PRO A 81 -36.39 19.88 25.73
CA PRO A 81 -36.03 21.15 26.33
C PRO A 81 -34.67 21.63 25.82
N LEU A 82 -34.58 22.90 25.43
CA LEU A 82 -33.35 23.60 25.08
C LEU A 82 -32.47 23.73 26.32
N ALA A 83 -31.63 22.73 26.59
CA ALA A 83 -30.56 22.84 27.57
C ALA A 83 -29.42 23.66 26.95
N VAL A 84 -29.19 24.85 27.49
CA VAL A 84 -28.03 25.69 27.16
C VAL A 84 -26.77 24.94 27.61
N PRO A 85 -25.86 24.52 26.71
CA PRO A 85 -24.65 23.82 27.12
C PRO A 85 -23.76 24.76 27.95
N ASN A 86 -23.37 24.30 29.14
CA ASN A 86 -22.31 24.92 29.94
C ASN A 86 -21.05 25.05 29.07
N PRO A 87 -20.34 26.21 29.10
CA PRO A 87 -19.09 26.38 28.37
C PRO A 87 -18.07 25.36 28.90
N VAL A 88 -17.81 24.32 28.10
CA VAL A 88 -16.75 23.35 28.37
C VAL A 88 -15.45 24.13 28.44
N ALA A 89 -14.78 24.08 29.59
CA ALA A 89 -13.48 24.69 29.79
C ALA A 89 -12.54 24.24 28.66
N VAL A 90 -12.17 25.18 27.80
CA VAL A 90 -11.18 24.96 26.74
C VAL A 90 -9.88 24.61 27.45
N ALA A 91 -9.48 23.34 27.36
CA ALA A 91 -8.20 22.90 27.89
C ALA A 91 -7.10 23.81 27.34
N PRO A 92 -6.12 24.22 28.18
CA PRO A 92 -5.05 25.10 27.74
C PRO A 92 -4.38 24.47 26.52
N ALA A 93 -4.28 25.27 25.45
CA ALA A 93 -3.60 24.88 24.22
C ALA A 93 -2.17 24.47 24.60
N SER A 94 -1.95 23.16 24.73
CA SER A 94 -0.62 22.59 24.82
C SER A 94 0.16 23.10 23.62
N SER A 95 1.44 23.41 23.82
CA SER A 95 2.38 23.87 22.80
C SER A 95 2.54 22.79 21.71
N GLN A 96 1.54 22.65 20.86
CA GLN A 96 1.50 21.78 19.68
C GLN A 96 2.42 22.28 18.56
N ASP A 97 3.12 23.41 18.78
CA ASP A 97 3.92 24.07 17.77
C ASP A 97 5.15 23.24 17.32
N ASP A 98 5.49 22.12 18.00
CA ASP A 98 6.67 21.29 17.69
C ASP A 98 6.39 19.90 17.10
N ILE A 99 5.13 19.52 16.82
CA ILE A 99 4.88 18.21 16.19
C ILE A 99 5.31 18.26 14.72
N LYS A 100 6.51 17.75 14.45
CA LYS A 100 7.03 17.57 13.09
C LYS A 100 6.10 16.63 12.32
N PRO A 101 5.47 17.07 11.21
CA PRO A 101 4.59 16.20 10.44
C PRO A 101 5.38 15.01 9.86
N SER A 102 4.74 13.85 9.80
CA SER A 102 5.30 12.70 9.09
C SER A 102 5.56 13.06 7.62
N LYS A 103 6.40 12.27 6.92
CA LYS A 103 6.66 12.48 5.49
C LYS A 103 5.34 12.62 4.69
N ARG A 104 4.35 11.78 4.98
CA ARG A 104 3.05 11.78 4.27
C ARG A 104 2.24 13.02 4.53
N LYS A 105 2.20 13.45 5.80
CA LYS A 105 1.56 14.71 6.18
C LYS A 105 2.25 15.90 5.50
N ARG A 106 3.58 15.89 5.38
CA ARG A 106 4.32 16.93 4.64
C ARG A 106 3.96 16.95 3.15
N ASP A 107 3.86 15.79 2.50
CA ASP A 107 3.47 15.69 1.09
C ASP A 107 2.06 16.28 0.88
N VAL A 108 1.11 15.93 1.75
CA VAL A 108 -0.25 16.50 1.74
C VAL A 108 -0.23 18.03 1.88
N LEU A 109 0.59 18.56 2.79
CA LEU A 109 0.70 20.01 3.00
C LEU A 109 1.35 20.72 1.82
N GLU A 110 2.34 20.10 1.17
CA GLU A 110 3.01 20.66 0.00
C GLU A 110 2.05 20.75 -1.20
N LEU A 111 1.37 19.65 -1.52
CA LEU A 111 0.36 19.60 -2.58
C LEU A 111 -0.80 20.55 -2.30
N SER A 112 -1.26 20.63 -1.05
CA SER A 112 -2.30 21.57 -0.65
C SER A 112 -1.85 23.02 -0.86
N ALA A 113 -0.63 23.37 -0.44
CA ALA A 113 -0.11 24.72 -0.63
C ALA A 113 0.02 25.08 -2.12
N GLN A 114 0.44 24.11 -2.95
CA GLN A 114 0.51 24.29 -4.40
C GLN A 114 -0.88 24.50 -5.01
N PHE A 115 -1.90 23.75 -4.59
CA PHE A 115 -3.29 23.99 -5.01
C PHE A 115 -3.76 25.39 -4.69
N GLU A 116 -3.62 25.83 -3.43
CA GLU A 116 -4.04 27.17 -3.00
C GLU A 116 -3.38 28.27 -3.83
N ARG A 117 -2.09 28.09 -4.14
CA ARG A 117 -1.32 29.02 -4.96
C ARG A 117 -1.78 29.02 -6.41
N CYS A 118 -1.86 27.85 -7.06
CA CYS A 118 -2.33 27.75 -8.44
C CYS A 118 -3.75 28.31 -8.60
N ARG A 119 -4.65 28.04 -7.65
CA ARG A 119 -6.01 28.58 -7.67
C ARG A 119 -6.06 30.09 -7.51
N ALA A 120 -5.13 30.69 -6.77
CA ALA A 120 -5.08 32.13 -6.57
C ALA A 120 -4.36 32.88 -7.70
N ASP A 121 -3.30 32.29 -8.25
CA ASP A 121 -2.33 33.02 -9.08
C ASP A 121 -2.39 32.63 -10.57
N ALA A 122 -2.94 31.46 -10.93
CA ALA A 122 -3.03 31.00 -12.32
C ALA A 122 -4.42 31.27 -12.92
N PRO A 123 -4.55 32.10 -13.98
CA PRO A 123 -5.83 32.41 -14.60
C PRO A 123 -6.61 31.16 -15.04
N GLY A 124 -7.89 31.09 -14.67
CA GLY A 124 -8.80 29.97 -15.01
C GLY A 124 -8.55 28.66 -14.25
N PHE A 125 -7.48 28.56 -13.45
CA PHE A 125 -7.14 27.31 -12.77
C PHE A 125 -8.13 26.97 -11.64
N ALA A 126 -8.66 27.96 -10.93
CA ALA A 126 -9.64 27.74 -9.87
C ALA A 126 -10.90 27.02 -10.35
N GLU A 127 -11.41 27.37 -11.53
CA GLU A 127 -12.56 26.73 -12.14
C GLU A 127 -12.23 25.31 -12.60
N LYS A 128 -11.14 25.12 -13.35
CA LYS A 128 -10.70 23.80 -13.85
C LYS A 128 -10.39 22.79 -12.74
N SER A 129 -9.85 23.27 -11.62
CA SER A 129 -9.43 22.41 -10.49
C SER A 129 -10.53 22.17 -9.45
N GLN A 130 -11.72 22.78 -9.60
CA GLN A 130 -12.73 22.82 -8.54
C GLN A 130 -13.08 21.45 -7.98
N GLU A 131 -13.36 20.47 -8.85
CA GLU A 131 -13.76 19.11 -8.43
C GLU A 131 -12.61 18.35 -7.76
N VAL A 132 -11.43 18.36 -8.38
CA VAL A 132 -10.23 17.68 -7.85
C VAL A 132 -9.83 18.27 -6.51
N TYR A 133 -9.81 19.61 -6.39
CA TYR A 133 -9.46 20.29 -5.16
C TYR A 133 -10.49 20.06 -4.04
N ALA A 134 -11.78 20.03 -4.36
CA ALA A 134 -12.82 19.70 -3.37
C ALA A 134 -12.65 18.26 -2.84
N ALA A 135 -12.43 17.28 -3.72
CA ALA A 135 -12.16 15.90 -3.34
C ALA A 135 -10.88 15.77 -2.48
N TRP A 136 -9.80 16.44 -2.89
CA TRP A 136 -8.54 16.51 -2.14
C TRP A 136 -8.74 17.07 -0.72
N ARG A 137 -9.42 18.23 -0.62
CA ARG A 137 -9.72 18.89 0.67
C ARG A 137 -10.57 18.01 1.57
N GLN A 138 -11.58 17.34 1.03
CA GLN A 138 -12.44 16.44 1.79
C GLN A 138 -11.65 15.25 2.33
N ARG A 139 -10.87 14.59 1.47
CA ARG A 139 -10.05 13.43 1.85
C ARG A 139 -9.04 13.78 2.95
N HIS A 140 -8.35 14.91 2.79
CA HIS A 140 -7.25 15.30 3.68
C HIS A 140 -7.68 16.31 4.75
N ALA A 141 -8.98 16.46 5.02
CA ALA A 141 -9.52 17.45 5.94
C ALA A 141 -8.89 17.37 7.34
N ALA A 142 -8.67 16.16 7.86
CA ALA A 142 -8.05 15.95 9.16
C ALA A 142 -6.61 16.49 9.21
N VAL A 143 -5.77 16.14 8.23
CA VAL A 143 -4.37 16.60 8.15
C VAL A 143 -4.32 18.11 7.93
N ILE A 144 -5.15 18.63 7.02
CA ILE A 144 -5.17 20.06 6.73
C ILE A 144 -5.63 20.86 7.95
N SER A 145 -6.65 20.39 8.67
CA SER A 145 -7.11 21.02 9.91
C SER A 145 -6.05 20.96 11.01
N GLU A 146 -5.40 19.81 11.19
CA GLU A 146 -4.34 19.60 12.19
C GLU A 146 -3.14 20.54 11.95
N TYR A 147 -2.76 20.76 10.69
CA TYR A 147 -1.57 21.55 10.32
C TYR A 147 -1.90 22.87 9.59
N GLN A 148 -3.07 23.45 9.82
CA GLN A 148 -3.56 24.63 9.10
C GLN A 148 -2.59 25.82 9.17
N LYS A 149 -1.96 26.06 10.34
CA LYS A 149 -0.95 27.13 10.51
C LYS A 149 0.25 26.94 9.57
N GLN A 150 0.76 25.71 9.47
CA GLN A 150 1.91 25.38 8.61
C GLN A 150 1.54 25.48 7.13
N LEU A 151 0.34 25.04 6.75
CA LEU A 151 -0.18 25.21 5.38
C LEU A 151 -0.23 26.68 4.99
N MET A 152 -0.83 27.55 5.82
CA MET A 152 -0.90 28.98 5.55
C MET A 152 0.47 29.66 5.51
N ALA A 153 1.44 29.17 6.28
CA ALA A 153 2.83 29.64 6.18
C ALA A 153 3.46 29.27 4.83
N LYS A 154 3.27 28.03 4.35
CA LYS A 154 3.74 27.57 3.02
C LYS A 154 3.11 28.35 1.88
N VAL A 155 1.80 28.60 1.92
CA VAL A 155 1.10 29.41 0.89
C VAL A 155 1.69 30.82 0.83
N ARG A 156 1.90 31.47 1.98
CA ARG A 156 2.52 32.81 2.04
C ARG A 156 3.97 32.80 1.52
N ALA A 157 4.76 31.81 1.91
CA ALA A 157 6.14 31.67 1.44
C ALA A 157 6.20 31.48 -0.10
N GLY A 158 5.33 30.62 -0.65
CA GLY A 158 5.21 30.42 -2.10
C GLY A 158 4.84 31.70 -2.86
N ARG A 159 3.97 32.55 -2.29
CA ARG A 159 3.60 33.85 -2.89
C ARG A 159 4.73 34.89 -2.84
N ARG A 160 5.63 34.81 -1.86
CA ARG A 160 6.83 35.67 -1.79
C ARG A 160 7.94 35.23 -2.74
N GLY A 161 7.80 34.06 -3.38
CA GLY A 161 8.85 33.47 -4.19
C GLY A 161 9.91 32.71 -3.38
N ASP A 162 9.70 32.49 -2.08
CA ASP A 162 10.62 31.73 -1.22
C ASP A 162 10.72 30.25 -1.65
N VAL A 163 9.65 29.73 -2.26
CA VAL A 163 9.57 28.36 -2.81
C VAL A 163 9.05 28.46 -4.25
N THR A 164 9.96 28.47 -5.22
CA THR A 164 9.64 28.62 -6.64
C THR A 164 9.20 27.29 -7.26
N LEU A 165 7.97 26.84 -6.97
CA LEU A 165 7.26 26.03 -7.97
C LEU A 165 6.76 26.99 -9.06
N PRO A 166 7.19 26.85 -10.32
CA PRO A 166 6.76 27.77 -11.36
C PRO A 166 5.27 27.60 -11.62
N LEU A 167 4.55 28.70 -11.88
CA LEU A 167 3.12 28.67 -12.24
C LEU A 167 2.86 27.87 -13.52
N SER A 168 3.90 27.62 -14.33
CA SER A 168 3.86 26.71 -15.47
C SER A 168 3.56 25.25 -15.08
N LEU A 169 3.59 24.91 -13.79
CA LEU A 169 3.13 23.61 -13.29
C LEU A 169 1.64 23.58 -12.97
N CYS A 170 0.94 24.72 -12.97
CA CYS A 170 -0.51 24.80 -12.77
C CYS A 170 -1.26 24.44 -14.06
N THR A 171 -1.05 23.22 -14.55
CA THR A 171 -1.59 22.72 -15.82
C THR A 171 -2.67 21.66 -15.61
N GLU A 172 -3.42 21.35 -16.66
CA GLU A 172 -4.34 20.21 -16.65
C GLU A 172 -3.61 18.87 -16.51
N GLU A 173 -2.38 18.77 -17.01
CA GLU A 173 -1.54 17.57 -16.83
C GLU A 173 -1.20 17.35 -15.35
N TRP A 174 -0.86 18.43 -14.63
CA TRP A 174 -0.66 18.36 -13.19
C TRP A 174 -1.93 17.92 -12.45
N LEU A 175 -3.10 18.45 -12.84
CA LEU A 175 -4.38 18.00 -12.29
C LEU A 175 -4.64 16.51 -12.56
N ARG A 176 -4.35 15.99 -13.76
CA ARG A 176 -4.47 14.56 -14.06
C ARG A 176 -3.55 13.70 -13.19
N GLY A 177 -2.38 14.23 -12.80
CA GLY A 177 -1.49 13.56 -11.85
C GLY A 177 -2.05 13.51 -10.42
N ILE A 178 -2.82 14.52 -10.01
CA ILE A 178 -3.39 14.64 -8.66
C ILE A 178 -4.78 14.03 -8.53
N GLU A 179 -5.53 13.93 -9.62
CA GLU A 179 -6.88 13.37 -9.61
C GLU A 179 -6.91 11.97 -8.96
N PRO A 180 -6.00 11.01 -9.28
CA PRO A 180 -5.92 9.76 -8.54
C PRO A 180 -5.67 9.97 -7.05
N LEU A 181 -4.78 10.92 -6.72
CA LEU A 181 -4.44 11.29 -5.34
C LEU A 181 -5.57 11.98 -4.56
N SER A 182 -6.64 12.38 -5.24
CA SER A 182 -7.79 13.05 -4.61
C SER A 182 -8.94 12.09 -4.32
N ARG A 183 -8.91 10.88 -4.92
CA ARG A 183 -9.95 9.86 -4.74
C ARG A 183 -9.78 9.13 -3.41
N MET A 184 -10.90 8.72 -2.79
CA MET A 184 -10.84 7.86 -1.61
C MET A 184 -10.13 6.54 -1.95
N PRO A 185 -9.17 6.08 -1.11
CA PRO A 185 -8.45 4.84 -1.37
C PRO A 185 -9.39 3.65 -1.25
N ASP A 186 -9.20 2.66 -2.12
CA ASP A 186 -9.98 1.44 -2.07
C ASP A 186 -9.65 0.64 -0.80
N PRO A 187 -10.64 0.32 0.06
CA PRO A 187 -10.42 -0.40 1.31
C PRO A 187 -9.85 -1.81 1.11
N ARG A 188 -9.94 -2.37 -0.10
CA ARG A 188 -9.34 -3.66 -0.48
C ARG A 188 -7.82 -3.60 -0.60
N TYR A 189 -7.24 -2.40 -0.78
CA TYR A 189 -5.79 -2.20 -0.87
C TYR A 189 -5.21 -1.48 0.35
N GLN A 190 -5.95 -1.40 1.46
CA GLN A 190 -5.54 -0.64 2.65
C GLN A 190 -4.31 -1.25 3.37
N SER A 191 -4.02 -2.53 3.16
CA SER A 191 -2.82 -3.19 3.70
C SER A 191 -2.14 -4.07 2.66
N VAL A 192 -0.88 -4.43 2.94
CA VAL A 192 -0.11 -5.37 2.12
C VAL A 192 -0.81 -6.72 2.05
N GLU A 193 -1.31 -7.22 3.17
CA GLU A 193 -1.99 -8.51 3.28
C GLU A 193 -3.28 -8.52 2.46
N LYS A 194 -4.11 -7.47 2.55
CA LYS A 194 -5.34 -7.39 1.76
C LYS A 194 -5.04 -7.31 0.26
N THR A 195 -4.04 -6.52 -0.13
CA THR A 195 -3.59 -6.42 -1.53
C THR A 195 -3.11 -7.76 -2.06
N TRP A 196 -2.32 -8.48 -1.26
CA TRP A 196 -1.85 -9.81 -1.61
C TRP A 196 -3.00 -10.82 -1.72
N GLN A 197 -3.93 -10.82 -0.77
CA GLN A 197 -5.13 -11.67 -0.82
C GLN A 197 -5.95 -11.41 -2.10
N MET A 198 -6.15 -10.14 -2.46
CA MET A 198 -6.82 -9.75 -3.71
C MET A 198 -6.07 -10.27 -4.94
N PHE A 199 -4.75 -10.10 -4.97
CA PHE A 199 -3.90 -10.58 -6.07
C PHE A 199 -3.99 -12.10 -6.23
N MET A 200 -3.86 -12.84 -5.12
CA MET A 200 -3.96 -14.30 -5.10
C MET A 200 -5.34 -14.80 -5.52
N GLY A 201 -6.41 -14.17 -5.02
CA GLY A 201 -7.78 -14.50 -5.42
C GLY A 201 -8.02 -14.27 -6.91
N ALA A 202 -7.46 -13.19 -7.47
CA ALA A 202 -7.53 -12.90 -8.89
C ALA A 202 -6.79 -13.95 -9.74
N LEU A 203 -5.59 -14.39 -9.32
CA LEU A 203 -4.88 -15.47 -9.99
C LEU A 203 -5.66 -16.79 -9.95
N MET A 204 -6.19 -17.16 -8.79
CA MET A 204 -6.95 -18.41 -8.60
C MET A 204 -8.28 -18.45 -9.38
N THR A 205 -8.80 -17.29 -9.80
CA THR A 205 -10.03 -17.20 -10.61
C THR A 205 -9.76 -16.97 -12.09
N GLY A 206 -8.54 -16.55 -12.45
CA GLY A 206 -8.18 -16.14 -13.81
C GLY A 206 -8.55 -14.67 -14.13
N ASP A 207 -8.87 -13.86 -13.11
CA ASP A 207 -9.21 -12.44 -13.29
C ASP A 207 -7.95 -11.58 -13.51
N ARG A 208 -7.58 -11.44 -14.78
CA ARG A 208 -6.41 -10.64 -15.20
C ARG A 208 -6.52 -9.18 -14.78
N VAL A 209 -7.71 -8.59 -14.85
CA VAL A 209 -7.91 -7.16 -14.59
C VAL A 209 -7.67 -6.87 -13.11
N THR A 210 -8.28 -7.66 -12.23
CA THR A 210 -8.06 -7.52 -10.78
C THR A 210 -6.62 -7.82 -10.39
N ALA A 211 -5.99 -8.83 -11.01
CA ALA A 211 -4.58 -9.14 -10.75
C ALA A 211 -3.68 -7.95 -11.13
N LEU A 212 -3.87 -7.35 -12.32
CA LEU A 212 -3.10 -6.19 -12.76
C LEU A 212 -3.36 -4.94 -11.89
N ASN A 213 -4.60 -4.73 -11.41
CA ASN A 213 -4.92 -3.61 -10.51
C ASN A 213 -4.22 -3.68 -9.13
N CYS A 214 -3.71 -4.85 -8.74
CA CYS A 214 -2.89 -5.02 -7.55
C CYS A 214 -1.42 -4.62 -7.79
N LEU A 215 -1.02 -4.41 -9.04
CA LEU A 215 0.35 -4.14 -9.45
C LEU A 215 0.53 -2.67 -9.84
N THR A 216 1.77 -2.18 -9.74
CA THR A 216 2.14 -0.87 -10.29
C THR A 216 3.57 -0.90 -10.86
N GLY A 217 3.94 0.14 -11.61
CA GLY A 217 5.28 0.31 -12.16
C GLY A 217 5.80 -0.90 -12.96
N ARG A 218 7.02 -1.35 -12.63
CA ARG A 218 7.71 -2.45 -13.33
C ARG A 218 7.01 -3.79 -13.18
N ALA A 219 6.46 -4.10 -11.99
CA ALA A 219 5.66 -5.31 -11.82
C ALA A 219 4.46 -5.32 -12.76
N HIS A 220 3.70 -4.23 -12.83
CA HIS A 220 2.54 -4.13 -13.72
C HIS A 220 2.93 -4.32 -15.19
N ALA A 221 3.96 -3.62 -15.67
CA ALA A 221 4.41 -3.73 -17.07
C ALA A 221 4.81 -5.16 -17.45
N ARG A 222 5.63 -5.84 -16.62
CA ARG A 222 6.05 -7.22 -16.87
C ARG A 222 4.89 -8.21 -16.80
N TRP A 223 4.03 -8.06 -15.79
CA TRP A 223 2.91 -8.97 -15.61
C TRP A 223 1.84 -8.78 -16.66
N LYS A 224 1.60 -7.56 -17.16
CA LYS A 224 0.66 -7.32 -18.25
C LYS A 224 1.05 -8.12 -19.50
N ALA A 225 2.29 -7.99 -19.96
CA ALA A 225 2.78 -8.76 -21.10
C ALA A 225 2.69 -10.29 -20.86
N ARG A 226 2.98 -10.72 -19.62
CA ARG A 226 2.92 -12.15 -19.24
C ARG A 226 1.48 -12.68 -19.20
N THR A 227 0.53 -11.95 -18.61
CA THR A 227 -0.86 -12.41 -18.45
C THR A 227 -1.64 -12.39 -19.76
N GLU A 228 -1.25 -11.52 -20.71
CA GLU A 228 -1.77 -11.53 -22.08
C GLU A 228 -1.38 -12.79 -22.85
N ALA A 229 -0.19 -13.36 -22.57
CA ALA A 229 0.29 -14.58 -23.20
C ALA A 229 -0.17 -15.88 -22.50
N MET A 230 -0.77 -15.78 -21.31
CA MET A 230 -1.17 -16.93 -20.49
C MET A 230 -2.67 -17.22 -20.59
N SER A 231 -3.02 -18.50 -20.60
CA SER A 231 -4.38 -18.98 -20.38
C SER A 231 -4.83 -18.78 -18.93
N ASP A 232 -6.15 -18.80 -18.70
CA ASP A 232 -6.70 -18.69 -17.35
C ASP A 232 -6.22 -19.84 -16.45
N ASP A 233 -6.11 -21.04 -16.99
CA ASP A 233 -5.64 -22.22 -16.25
C ASP A 233 -4.16 -22.11 -15.85
N GLU A 234 -3.33 -21.44 -16.64
CA GLU A 234 -1.95 -21.12 -16.24
C GLU A 234 -1.91 -20.12 -15.08
N LEU A 235 -2.78 -19.09 -15.10
CA LEU A 235 -2.89 -18.14 -13.98
C LEU A 235 -3.35 -18.84 -12.70
N ARG A 236 -4.33 -19.74 -12.80
CA ARG A 236 -4.80 -20.55 -11.67
C ARG A 236 -3.69 -21.44 -11.12
N ARG A 237 -2.90 -22.06 -12.00
CA ARG A 237 -1.73 -22.88 -11.60
C ARG A 237 -0.68 -22.04 -10.88
N ILE A 238 -0.39 -20.82 -11.33
CA ILE A 238 0.52 -19.89 -10.63
C ILE A 238 -0.04 -19.51 -9.26
N GLY A 239 -1.34 -19.20 -9.17
CA GLY A 239 -1.99 -18.94 -7.89
C GLY A 239 -1.88 -20.12 -6.93
N ALA A 240 -2.11 -21.33 -7.42
CA ALA A 240 -2.09 -22.55 -6.63
C ALA A 240 -0.68 -22.98 -6.20
N SER A 241 0.36 -22.61 -6.95
CA SER A 241 1.75 -22.93 -6.58
C SER A 241 2.29 -22.06 -5.45
N ILE A 242 1.62 -20.97 -5.08
CA ILE A 242 2.06 -20.06 -4.03
C ILE A 242 1.48 -20.50 -2.69
N ARG A 243 2.35 -20.76 -1.70
CA ARG A 243 1.95 -21.31 -0.40
C ARG A 243 1.76 -20.25 0.67
N ALA A 244 2.67 -19.28 0.74
CA ALA A 244 2.66 -18.30 1.82
C ALA A 244 3.34 -16.98 1.41
N LEU A 245 2.85 -15.88 1.98
CA LEU A 245 3.52 -14.58 2.03
C LEU A 245 3.99 -14.32 3.46
N LYS A 246 5.24 -13.88 3.62
CA LYS A 246 5.75 -13.30 4.86
C LYS A 246 6.25 -11.88 4.59
N VAL A 247 5.56 -10.88 5.12
CA VAL A 247 6.02 -9.49 5.12
C VAL A 247 7.15 -9.36 6.14
N GLN A 248 8.32 -8.85 5.74
CA GLN A 248 9.51 -8.83 6.59
C GLN A 248 9.72 -7.48 7.27
N TRP A 249 9.82 -6.40 6.49
CA TRP A 249 10.16 -5.07 6.98
C TRP A 249 9.68 -4.00 6.01
N GLY A 250 9.65 -2.76 6.48
CA GLY A 250 9.34 -1.59 5.67
C GLY A 250 8.82 -0.43 6.51
N ASP A 251 8.61 0.70 5.85
CA ASP A 251 7.97 1.88 6.43
C ASP A 251 6.50 2.00 5.96
N ASP A 252 5.90 3.17 6.13
CA ASP A 252 4.52 3.44 5.71
C ASP A 252 4.36 3.56 4.18
N TYR A 253 5.47 3.58 3.43
CA TYR A 253 5.52 3.75 1.99
C TYR A 253 5.99 2.52 1.24
N GLU A 254 6.93 1.78 1.80
CA GLU A 254 7.56 0.65 1.13
C GLU A 254 7.67 -0.51 2.10
N LYS A 255 7.29 -1.70 1.63
CA LYS A 255 7.40 -2.94 2.40
C LYS A 255 7.94 -4.04 1.52
N GLU A 256 8.74 -4.90 2.11
CA GLU A 256 9.27 -6.08 1.44
C GLU A 256 8.67 -7.34 2.07
N GLY A 257 8.50 -8.36 1.23
CA GLY A 257 8.02 -9.66 1.65
C GLY A 257 8.72 -10.77 0.89
N LEU A 258 8.52 -11.98 1.41
CA LEU A 258 8.96 -13.21 0.80
C LEU A 258 7.75 -14.08 0.49
N VAL A 259 7.72 -14.60 -0.73
CA VAL A 259 6.73 -15.56 -1.20
C VAL A 259 7.39 -16.91 -1.30
N ALA A 260 6.82 -17.92 -0.66
CA ALA A 260 7.26 -19.31 -0.79
C ALA A 260 6.30 -20.07 -1.72
N ASP A 261 6.85 -20.79 -2.70
CA ASP A 261 6.08 -21.67 -3.58
C ASP A 261 6.07 -23.14 -3.10
N THR A 262 5.40 -24.01 -3.85
CA THR A 262 5.33 -25.46 -3.59
C THR A 262 6.65 -26.19 -3.76
N ASP A 263 7.58 -25.62 -4.55
CA ASP A 263 8.91 -26.15 -4.78
C ASP A 263 9.93 -25.66 -3.72
N ASN A 264 9.42 -25.03 -2.65
CA ASN A 264 10.19 -24.37 -1.60
C ASN A 264 11.13 -23.25 -2.11
N ARG A 265 10.89 -22.71 -3.31
CA ARG A 265 11.60 -21.53 -3.79
C ARG A 265 11.05 -20.31 -3.09
N VAL A 266 11.95 -19.41 -2.72
CA VAL A 266 11.61 -18.15 -2.06
C VAL A 266 11.86 -17.01 -3.01
N ILE A 267 10.83 -16.20 -3.24
CA ILE A 267 10.85 -15.06 -4.15
C ILE A 267 10.63 -13.78 -3.35
N GLY A 268 11.50 -12.79 -3.56
CA GLY A 268 11.29 -11.43 -3.06
C GLY A 268 10.12 -10.73 -3.76
N ILE A 269 9.31 -10.03 -2.96
CA ILE A 269 8.22 -9.17 -3.41
C ILE A 269 8.34 -7.81 -2.72
N ALA A 270 8.14 -6.74 -3.47
CA ALA A 270 8.12 -5.38 -2.94
C ALA A 270 6.72 -4.77 -3.11
N PHE A 271 6.31 -4.02 -2.10
CA PHE A 271 5.05 -3.28 -2.05
C PHE A 271 5.36 -1.80 -1.88
N ARG A 272 4.56 -0.95 -2.53
CA ARG A 272 4.57 0.49 -2.30
C ARG A 272 3.17 0.98 -1.99
N ASN A 273 3.04 1.83 -0.99
CA ASN A 273 1.84 2.58 -0.72
C ASN A 273 1.74 3.73 -1.73
N VAL A 274 0.96 3.51 -2.79
CA VAL A 274 0.65 4.50 -3.81
C VAL A 274 -0.75 4.99 -3.52
N ASN A 275 -0.89 6.27 -3.24
CA ASN A 275 -2.20 6.87 -2.99
C ASN A 275 -2.95 6.25 -1.79
N GLU A 276 -2.24 5.89 -0.72
CA GLU A 276 -2.84 5.21 0.45
C GLU A 276 -3.31 3.78 0.16
N GLU A 277 -3.07 3.28 -1.06
CA GLU A 277 -3.30 1.91 -1.48
C GLU A 277 -1.96 1.18 -1.62
N TRP A 278 -1.84 0.02 -1.00
CA TRP A 278 -0.69 -0.85 -1.22
C TRP A 278 -0.79 -1.49 -2.61
N LYS A 279 0.31 -1.43 -3.35
CA LYS A 279 0.46 -2.05 -4.67
C LYS A 279 1.76 -2.82 -4.72
N ILE A 280 1.78 -3.91 -5.48
CA ILE A 280 2.98 -4.70 -5.71
C ILE A 280 3.82 -4.01 -6.80
N THR A 281 5.04 -3.63 -6.46
CA THR A 281 5.98 -2.93 -7.36
C THR A 281 6.98 -3.86 -8.03
N GLU A 282 7.28 -4.99 -7.38
CA GLU A 282 8.27 -5.98 -7.84
C GLU A 282 7.88 -7.39 -7.39
N MET A 283 8.12 -8.39 -8.25
CA MET A 283 7.95 -9.82 -7.97
C MET A 283 9.01 -10.60 -8.74
N GLY A 284 9.75 -11.52 -8.12
CA GLY A 284 10.55 -12.48 -8.90
C GLY A 284 11.91 -11.97 -9.38
N GLY A 285 12.60 -11.18 -8.57
CA GLY A 285 14.00 -10.83 -8.82
C GLY A 285 14.44 -9.89 -7.73
N ALA A 286 15.55 -10.20 -7.06
CA ALA A 286 16.17 -9.23 -6.18
C ALA A 286 16.44 -7.96 -7.01
N PRO A 287 16.05 -6.75 -6.55
CA PRO A 287 16.95 -5.65 -6.81
C PRO A 287 18.25 -6.09 -6.12
N ALA A 288 19.25 -6.47 -6.91
CA ALA A 288 20.59 -6.64 -6.37
C ALA A 288 20.88 -5.34 -5.61
N ALA A 289 20.88 -5.42 -4.28
CA ALA A 289 21.11 -4.28 -3.42
C ALA A 289 22.49 -3.73 -3.79
N GLY A 290 22.55 -2.61 -4.52
CA GLY A 290 23.85 -2.04 -4.89
C GLY A 290 23.93 -1.15 -6.13
N LEU A 291 22.91 -1.04 -6.99
CA LEU A 291 22.98 -0.06 -8.09
C LEU A 291 22.19 1.21 -7.76
N PRO A 292 22.85 2.36 -7.57
CA PRO A 292 22.16 3.63 -7.40
C PRO A 292 21.38 3.95 -8.69
N LEU A 293 20.11 4.29 -8.52
CA LEU A 293 19.29 4.89 -9.58
C LEU A 293 19.95 6.22 -9.99
N GLN A 294 20.50 6.26 -11.22
CA GLN A 294 20.85 7.51 -11.90
C GLN A 294 19.63 8.11 -12.58
#